data_AF-A0A345H125-F1
#
_entry.id   AF-A0A345H125-F1
#
_cell.length_a   1.000
_cell.length_b   1.000
_cell.length_c   1.000
_cell.angle_alpha   90.00
_cell.angle_beta   90.00
_cell.angle_gamma   90.00
#
_symmetry.space_group_name_H-M   'P 1'
#
loop_
_entity.id
_entity.type
_entity.pdbx_description
1 polymer ?
#
loop_
_entity_poly.entity_id
_entity_poly.type
_entity_poly.pdbx_seq_one_letter_code
_entity_poly.pdbx_strand_id
1 'polypeptide(L)'
;MVKIFRSFRMRLLKEKKFRNYILYAIGEILLVMIGILLALQVNNWNSDRKAKNDLENTLHTVASDLKRDTITASELIKIIKKTQETSELIIDKKVTIENFKDHPRTRSLVTLYQPFNIQTKGYDILKNISDQRTSENDSLFEYLTQFYTLYVPNLQKSNERLENVVLENLNDFKEFPWFVDWSQGKITDEMIAYFATSEDYRKRVAAYNVLAFGNHYALISSYKVNAKIMLEALEKRFGEK
;
A
#
# COMPACT_ATOMS: atom_id res chain seq x y z
N MET A 1 -53.05 19.85 -7.21
CA MET A 1 -53.83 19.65 -5.96
C MET A 1 -55.12 18.90 -6.28
N VAL A 2 -55.31 17.76 -5.64
CA VAL A 2 -56.44 16.83 -5.85
C VAL A 2 -57.78 17.58 -5.65
N LYS A 3 -58.73 17.46 -6.60
CA LYS A 3 -60.03 18.18 -6.63
C LYS A 3 -60.83 18.14 -5.31
N ILE A 4 -60.62 17.08 -4.52
CA ILE A 4 -61.26 16.82 -3.22
C ILE A 4 -60.90 17.90 -2.18
N PHE A 5 -59.66 18.38 -2.18
CA PHE A 5 -59.20 19.40 -1.22
C PHE A 5 -59.78 20.79 -1.55
N ARG A 6 -60.06 21.06 -2.83
CA ARG A 6 -60.61 22.34 -3.30
C ARG A 6 -62.09 22.52 -2.92
N SER A 7 -62.89 21.47 -3.05
CA SER A 7 -64.32 21.51 -2.68
C SER A 7 -64.52 21.60 -1.16
N PHE A 8 -63.67 20.97 -0.37
CA PHE A 8 -63.69 21.07 1.09
C PHE A 8 -63.33 22.48 1.61
N ARG A 9 -62.32 23.12 1.00
CA ARG A 9 -61.92 24.51 1.32
C ARG A 9 -63.05 25.51 1.12
N MET A 10 -63.79 25.41 0.00
CA MET A 10 -64.91 26.30 -0.28
C MET A 10 -66.09 26.10 0.68
N ARG A 11 -66.30 24.88 1.21
CA ARG A 11 -67.38 24.59 2.16
C ARG A 11 -67.09 25.13 3.57
N LEU A 12 -65.84 25.04 4.02
CA LEU A 12 -65.39 25.53 5.34
C LEU A 12 -65.31 27.06 5.43
N LEU A 13 -64.97 27.74 4.33
CA LEU A 13 -64.96 29.22 4.25
C LEU A 13 -66.36 29.83 4.39
N LYS A 14 -67.42 29.11 3.97
CA LYS A 14 -68.82 29.55 4.11
C LYS A 14 -69.36 29.49 5.55
N GLU A 15 -68.74 28.72 6.45
CA GLU A 15 -69.26 28.46 7.80
C GLU A 15 -68.66 29.34 8.94
N LYS A 16 -67.76 30.31 8.67
CA LYS A 16 -67.05 31.12 9.70
C LYS A 16 -66.30 30.30 10.78
N LYS A 17 -66.02 29.02 10.56
CA LYS A 17 -65.31 28.13 11.51
C LYS A 17 -63.79 28.18 11.34
N PHE A 18 -63.19 29.33 11.66
CA PHE A 18 -61.74 29.56 11.54
C PHE A 18 -60.88 28.52 12.28
N ARG A 19 -61.34 28.07 13.45
CA ARG A 19 -60.67 27.01 14.26
C ARG A 19 -60.52 25.70 13.49
N ASN A 20 -61.52 25.30 12.71
CA ASN A 20 -61.48 24.05 11.92
C ASN A 20 -60.54 24.17 10.72
N TYR A 21 -60.39 25.37 10.17
CA TYR A 21 -59.44 25.64 9.08
C TYR A 21 -57.98 25.56 9.56
N ILE A 22 -57.68 26.09 10.76
CA ILE A 22 -56.35 26.02 11.36
C ILE A 22 -55.95 24.56 11.66
N LEU A 23 -56.83 23.80 12.32
CA LEU A 23 -56.58 22.38 12.62
C LEU A 23 -56.29 21.57 11.34
N TYR A 24 -57.02 21.86 10.25
CA TYR A 24 -56.82 21.21 8.98
C TYR A 24 -55.50 21.59 8.30
N ALA A 25 -55.14 22.88 8.29
CA ALA A 25 -53.87 23.35 7.74
C ALA A 25 -52.65 22.79 8.51
N ILE A 26 -52.75 22.66 9.84
CA ILE A 26 -51.74 21.99 10.66
C ILE A 26 -51.61 20.51 10.28
N GLY A 27 -52.72 19.82 10.06
CA GLY A 27 -52.73 18.43 9.59
C GLY A 27 -52.06 18.27 8.22
N GLU A 28 -52.30 19.19 7.28
CA GLU A 28 -51.66 19.19 5.95
C GLU A 28 -50.14 19.42 6.05
N ILE A 29 -49.70 20.36 6.90
CA ILE A 29 -48.27 20.61 7.14
C ILE A 29 -47.59 19.37 7.78
N LEU A 30 -48.19 18.77 8.80
CA LEU A 30 -47.65 17.58 9.45
C LEU A 30 -47.54 16.40 8.47
N LEU A 31 -48.54 16.20 7.61
CA LEU A 31 -48.53 15.13 6.62
C LEU A 31 -47.44 15.34 5.56
N VAL A 32 -47.23 16.59 5.11
CA VAL A 32 -46.12 16.95 4.22
C VAL A 32 -44.77 16.76 4.92
N MET A 33 -44.64 17.16 6.18
CA MET A 33 -43.40 16.96 6.96
C MET A 33 -43.05 15.48 7.11
N ILE A 34 -44.03 14.61 7.43
CA ILE A 34 -43.82 13.17 7.48
C ILE A 34 -43.37 12.63 6.11
N GLY A 35 -43.98 13.09 5.02
CA GLY A 35 -43.56 12.72 3.66
C GLY A 35 -42.11 13.10 3.36
N ILE A 36 -41.69 14.31 3.73
CA ILE A 36 -40.30 14.77 3.56
C ILE A 36 -39.34 13.96 4.43
N LEU A 37 -39.68 13.71 5.69
CA LEU A 37 -38.85 12.93 6.61
C LEU A 37 -38.67 11.49 6.12
N LEU A 38 -39.74 10.84 5.64
CA LEU A 38 -39.66 9.50 5.05
C LEU A 38 -38.80 9.50 3.78
N ALA A 39 -38.96 10.50 2.90
CA ALA A 39 -38.13 10.61 1.70
C ALA A 39 -36.65 10.79 2.05
N LEU A 40 -36.34 11.64 3.03
CA LEU A 40 -34.98 11.82 3.56
C LEU A 40 -34.45 10.52 4.18
N GLN A 41 -35.26 9.80 4.96
CA GLN A 41 -34.85 8.56 5.61
C GLN A 41 -34.54 7.45 4.60
N VAL A 42 -35.37 7.29 3.56
CA VAL A 42 -35.12 6.34 2.47
C VAL A 42 -33.84 6.71 1.71
N ASN A 43 -33.63 8.00 1.43
CA ASN A 43 -32.41 8.48 0.77
C ASN A 43 -31.16 8.20 1.61
N ASN A 44 -31.20 8.49 2.91
CA ASN A 44 -30.11 8.22 3.84
C ASN A 44 -29.82 6.71 3.92
N TRP A 45 -30.85 5.87 4.05
CA TRP A 45 -30.67 4.41 4.09
C TRP A 45 -30.04 3.85 2.80
N ASN A 46 -30.46 4.35 1.64
CA ASN A 46 -29.86 3.95 0.37
C ASN A 46 -28.39 4.41 0.26
N SER A 47 -28.09 5.62 0.73
CA SER A 47 -26.73 6.16 0.82
C SER A 47 -25.84 5.29 1.72
N ASP A 48 -26.30 4.99 2.94
CA ASP A 48 -25.58 4.17 3.92
C ASP A 48 -25.32 2.74 3.40
N ARG A 49 -26.31 2.14 2.73
CA ARG A 49 -26.15 0.82 2.10
C ARG A 49 -25.09 0.84 1.01
N LYS A 50 -25.14 1.83 0.10
CA LYS A 50 -24.13 1.98 -0.96
C LYS A 50 -22.75 2.17 -0.35
N ALA A 51 -22.68 3.01 0.68
CA ALA A 51 -21.49 3.26 1.45
C ALA A 51 -20.87 1.97 2.02
N LYS A 52 -21.66 1.11 2.65
CA LYS A 52 -21.18 -0.17 3.20
C LYS A 52 -20.66 -1.11 2.12
N ASN A 53 -21.35 -1.21 0.98
CA ASN A 53 -20.90 -2.02 -0.15
C ASN A 53 -19.57 -1.50 -0.74
N ASP A 54 -19.42 -0.18 -0.87
CA ASP A 54 -18.18 0.43 -1.37
C ASP A 54 -17.00 0.16 -0.43
N LEU A 55 -17.22 0.23 0.89
CA LEU A 55 -16.20 -0.12 1.88
C LEU A 55 -15.80 -1.60 1.77
N GLU A 56 -16.76 -2.51 1.67
CA GLU A 56 -16.50 -3.95 1.54
C GLU A 56 -15.70 -4.30 0.27
N ASN A 57 -16.09 -3.73 -0.88
CA ASN A 57 -15.34 -3.88 -2.13
C ASN A 57 -13.91 -3.33 -2.00
N THR A 58 -13.74 -2.23 -1.26
CA THR A 58 -12.43 -1.64 -0.99
C THR A 58 -11.59 -2.58 -0.11
N LEU A 59 -12.16 -3.16 0.94
CA LEU A 59 -11.46 -4.12 1.79
C LEU A 59 -11.04 -5.39 1.02
N HIS A 60 -11.86 -5.88 0.08
CA HIS A 60 -11.45 -6.96 -0.82
C HIS A 60 -10.29 -6.56 -1.75
N THR A 61 -10.29 -5.30 -2.22
CA THR A 61 -9.17 -4.77 -3.00
C THR A 61 -7.89 -4.73 -2.17
N VAL A 62 -7.97 -4.24 -0.92
CA VAL A 62 -6.85 -4.26 0.04
C VAL A 62 -6.35 -5.68 0.30
N ALA A 63 -7.25 -6.65 0.48
CA ALA A 63 -6.85 -8.05 0.66
C ALA A 63 -6.10 -8.59 -0.57
N SER A 64 -6.57 -8.29 -1.77
CA SER A 64 -5.88 -8.68 -3.01
C SER A 64 -4.49 -8.02 -3.13
N ASP A 65 -4.39 -6.75 -2.77
CA ASP A 65 -3.15 -5.96 -2.76
C ASP A 65 -2.12 -6.59 -1.80
N LEU A 66 -2.50 -6.82 -0.54
CA LEU A 66 -1.65 -7.45 0.47
C LEU A 66 -1.22 -8.87 0.05
N LYS A 67 -2.13 -9.66 -0.54
CA LYS A 67 -1.79 -11.00 -1.03
C LYS A 67 -0.69 -10.95 -2.09
N ARG A 68 -0.81 -10.04 -3.07
CA ARG A 68 0.21 -9.84 -4.10
C ARG A 68 1.54 -9.41 -3.48
N ASP A 69 1.49 -8.44 -2.56
CA ASP A 69 2.69 -7.91 -1.92
C ASP A 69 3.42 -8.98 -1.09
N THR A 70 2.71 -9.88 -0.41
CA THR A 70 3.35 -11.00 0.33
C THR A 70 4.06 -12.00 -0.58
N ILE A 71 3.57 -12.21 -1.81
CA ILE A 71 4.21 -13.07 -2.81
C ILE A 71 5.50 -12.40 -3.29
N THR A 72 5.41 -11.14 -3.74
CA THR A 72 6.57 -10.37 -4.20
C THR A 72 7.63 -10.21 -3.10
N ALA A 73 7.21 -9.92 -1.86
CA ALA A 73 8.12 -9.87 -0.71
C ALA A 73 8.85 -11.20 -0.51
N SER A 74 8.17 -12.33 -0.69
CA SER A 74 8.77 -13.67 -0.52
C SER A 74 9.84 -13.96 -1.55
N GLU A 75 9.63 -13.55 -2.80
CA GLU A 75 10.62 -13.70 -3.87
C GLU A 75 11.83 -12.81 -3.63
N LEU A 76 11.61 -11.55 -3.27
CA LEU A 76 12.68 -10.60 -3.02
C LEU A 76 13.53 -10.99 -1.79
N ILE A 77 12.90 -11.44 -0.71
CA ILE A 77 13.59 -11.98 0.47
C ILE A 77 14.55 -13.12 0.09
N LYS A 78 14.14 -14.03 -0.82
CA LYS A 78 15.02 -15.12 -1.30
C LYS A 78 16.20 -14.58 -2.09
N ILE A 79 15.97 -13.57 -2.94
CA ILE A 79 17.02 -12.94 -3.74
C ILE A 79 18.04 -12.26 -2.82
N ILE A 80 17.57 -11.44 -1.86
CA ILE A 80 18.45 -10.73 -0.94
C ILE A 80 19.30 -11.70 -0.11
N LYS A 81 18.72 -12.79 0.40
CA LYS A 81 19.48 -13.83 1.11
C LYS A 81 20.59 -14.44 0.26
N LYS A 82 20.29 -14.79 -0.99
CA LYS A 82 21.30 -15.35 -1.89
C LYS A 82 22.41 -14.35 -2.23
N THR A 83 22.06 -13.06 -2.34
CA THR A 83 23.05 -11.99 -2.51
C THR A 83 23.92 -11.86 -1.27
N GLN A 84 23.33 -11.87 -0.07
CA GLN A 84 24.04 -11.83 1.20
C GLN A 84 25.05 -12.98 1.33
N GLU A 85 24.65 -14.22 1.03
CA GLU A 85 25.54 -15.39 1.06
C GLU A 85 26.78 -15.15 0.18
N THR A 86 26.61 -14.53 -0.99
CA THR A 86 27.74 -14.20 -1.89
C THR A 86 28.55 -13.00 -1.37
N SER A 87 27.90 -12.00 -0.77
CA SER A 87 28.55 -10.85 -0.15
C SER A 87 29.46 -11.27 1.00
N GLU A 88 29.03 -12.22 1.83
CA GLU A 88 29.82 -12.76 2.93
C GLU A 88 31.11 -13.42 2.44
N LEU A 89 31.11 -14.09 1.28
CA LEU A 89 32.34 -14.64 0.69
C LEU A 89 33.38 -13.54 0.39
N ILE A 90 32.94 -12.38 -0.07
CA ILE A 90 33.84 -11.23 -0.34
C ILE A 90 34.29 -10.58 0.96
N ILE A 91 33.37 -10.36 1.90
CA ILE A 91 33.64 -9.71 3.20
C ILE A 91 34.67 -10.54 4.00
N ASP A 92 34.47 -11.86 4.03
CA ASP A 92 35.32 -12.83 4.73
C ASP A 92 36.61 -13.18 3.97
N LYS A 93 36.87 -12.56 2.81
CA LYS A 93 38.04 -12.84 1.96
C LYS A 93 38.15 -14.32 1.51
N LYS A 94 37.01 -14.97 1.27
CA LYS A 94 36.94 -16.36 0.77
C LYS A 94 37.03 -16.42 -0.76
N VAL A 95 36.71 -15.34 -1.45
CA VAL A 95 36.95 -15.21 -2.89
C VAL A 95 38.40 -14.82 -3.13
N THR A 96 39.03 -15.52 -4.08
CA THR A 96 40.42 -15.37 -4.51
C THR A 96 40.46 -15.23 -6.03
N ILE A 97 41.62 -14.93 -6.59
CA ILE A 97 41.79 -14.84 -8.05
C ILE A 97 41.50 -16.22 -8.69
N GLU A 98 41.92 -17.29 -8.02
CA GLU A 98 41.84 -18.67 -8.50
C GLU A 98 40.39 -19.17 -8.56
N ASN A 99 39.58 -18.87 -7.53
CA ASN A 99 38.19 -19.33 -7.44
C ASN A 99 37.16 -18.29 -7.91
N PHE A 100 37.59 -17.13 -8.42
CA PHE A 100 36.69 -16.05 -8.81
C PHE A 100 35.60 -16.50 -9.81
N LYS A 101 35.98 -17.35 -10.76
CA LYS A 101 35.08 -17.86 -11.81
C LYS A 101 33.96 -18.75 -11.26
N ASP A 102 34.15 -19.35 -10.09
CA ASP A 102 33.13 -20.15 -9.40
C ASP A 102 32.05 -19.27 -8.76
N HIS A 103 32.31 -17.96 -8.64
CA HIS A 103 31.46 -16.97 -8.00
C HIS A 103 31.06 -15.84 -8.96
N PRO A 104 30.34 -16.11 -10.08
CA PRO A 104 30.08 -15.13 -11.13
C PRO A 104 29.23 -13.94 -10.72
N ARG A 105 28.54 -14.02 -9.56
CA ARG A 105 27.69 -12.94 -9.02
C ARG A 105 28.47 -11.86 -8.26
N THR A 106 29.73 -12.13 -7.92
CA THR A 106 30.57 -11.19 -7.16
C THR A 106 30.66 -9.85 -7.89
N ARG A 107 30.89 -9.83 -9.21
CA ARG A 107 31.04 -8.59 -10.00
C ARG A 107 29.81 -7.66 -10.07
N SER A 108 28.67 -8.04 -9.49
CA SER A 108 27.42 -7.27 -9.58
C SER A 108 26.74 -7.04 -8.22
N LEU A 109 27.38 -7.40 -7.10
CA LEU A 109 26.75 -7.33 -5.77
C LEU A 109 26.34 -5.91 -5.36
N VAL A 110 27.06 -4.90 -5.84
CA VAL A 110 26.89 -3.49 -5.43
C VAL A 110 26.29 -2.60 -6.53
N THR A 111 25.99 -3.20 -7.69
CA THR A 111 25.45 -2.50 -8.87
C THR A 111 24.08 -3.03 -9.29
N LEU A 112 23.51 -3.95 -8.50
CA LEU A 112 22.18 -4.49 -8.71
C LEU A 112 21.31 -4.18 -7.50
N TYR A 113 20.08 -3.80 -7.77
CA TYR A 113 19.07 -3.60 -6.76
C TYR A 113 17.70 -3.86 -7.38
N GLN A 114 16.80 -4.43 -6.58
CA GLN A 114 15.42 -4.66 -6.96
C GLN A 114 14.51 -3.99 -5.93
N PRO A 115 13.68 -3.02 -6.33
CA PRO A 115 12.79 -2.33 -5.41
C PRO A 115 11.69 -3.23 -4.89
N PHE A 116 11.29 -3.02 -3.63
CA PHE A 116 10.04 -3.53 -3.11
C PHE A 116 8.96 -2.46 -3.18
N ASN A 117 8.13 -2.52 -4.22
CA ASN A 117 7.00 -1.62 -4.42
C ASN A 117 5.71 -2.32 -4.00
N ILE A 118 5.05 -1.80 -2.98
CA ILE A 118 3.78 -2.34 -2.45
C ILE A 118 2.58 -1.76 -3.21
N GLN A 119 1.49 -2.53 -3.28
CA GLN A 119 0.23 -2.05 -3.85
C GLN A 119 -0.48 -1.11 -2.86
N THR A 120 -0.88 0.07 -3.33
CA THR A 120 -1.61 1.06 -2.51
C THR A 120 -3.01 1.34 -2.99
N LYS A 121 -3.47 0.74 -4.10
CA LYS A 121 -4.76 1.07 -4.72
C LYS A 121 -5.92 0.95 -3.73
N GLY A 122 -6.02 -0.18 -3.02
CA GLY A 122 -7.05 -0.37 -2.01
C GLY A 122 -6.94 0.65 -0.87
N TYR A 123 -5.72 0.93 -0.41
CA TYR A 123 -5.45 1.92 0.63
C TYR A 123 -5.82 3.36 0.22
N ASP A 124 -5.51 3.76 -1.01
CA ASP A 124 -5.80 5.09 -1.53
C ASP A 124 -7.32 5.32 -1.61
N ILE A 125 -8.08 4.30 -2.02
CA ILE A 125 -9.55 4.33 -1.99
C ILE A 125 -10.05 4.38 -0.54
N LEU A 126 -9.47 3.55 0.33
CA LEU A 126 -9.84 3.44 1.75
C LEU A 126 -9.68 4.80 2.45
N LYS A 127 -8.55 5.49 2.22
CA LYS A 127 -8.28 6.84 2.73
C LYS A 127 -9.30 7.87 2.27
N ASN A 128 -9.73 7.82 1.01
CA ASN A 128 -10.76 8.74 0.49
C ASN A 128 -12.13 8.49 1.14
N ILE A 129 -12.43 7.24 1.53
CA ILE A 129 -13.68 6.89 2.21
C ILE A 129 -13.72 7.44 3.64
N SER A 130 -12.60 7.45 4.38
CA SER A 130 -12.57 8.00 5.74
C SER A 130 -12.81 9.51 5.79
N ASP A 131 -12.26 10.25 4.84
CA ASP A 131 -12.44 11.70 4.77
C ASP A 131 -13.92 12.08 4.61
N GLN A 132 -14.75 11.14 4.13
CA GLN A 132 -16.19 11.30 3.93
C GLN A 132 -17.04 10.73 5.06
N ARG A 133 -16.49 9.89 5.95
CA ARG A 133 -17.23 9.15 6.99
C ARG A 133 -16.57 9.31 8.36
N THR A 134 -16.73 10.48 8.95
CA THR A 134 -16.18 10.85 10.26
C THR A 134 -16.88 10.19 11.47
N SER A 135 -17.84 9.27 11.28
CA SER A 135 -18.69 8.75 12.38
C SER A 135 -18.75 7.23 12.57
N GLU A 136 -18.10 6.41 11.74
CA GLU A 136 -18.03 4.95 11.95
C GLU A 136 -16.60 4.53 12.35
N ASN A 137 -16.37 4.31 13.65
CA ASN A 137 -15.12 3.77 14.21
C ASN A 137 -14.96 2.29 13.84
N ASP A 138 -14.51 2.02 12.62
CA ASP A 138 -14.13 0.68 12.19
C ASP A 138 -12.68 0.39 12.59
N SER A 139 -12.47 -0.43 13.62
CA SER A 139 -11.12 -0.71 14.12
C SER A 139 -10.21 -1.37 13.07
N LEU A 140 -10.76 -2.18 12.14
CA LEU A 140 -9.94 -2.80 11.08
C LEU A 140 -9.46 -1.75 10.09
N PHE A 141 -10.31 -0.76 9.79
CA PHE A 141 -9.92 0.39 8.98
C PHE A 141 -8.75 1.15 9.61
N GLU A 142 -8.81 1.42 10.92
CA GLU A 142 -7.73 2.12 11.63
C GLU A 142 -6.42 1.33 11.58
N TYR A 143 -6.48 0.00 11.79
CA TYR A 143 -5.30 -0.86 11.70
C TYR A 143 -4.67 -0.87 10.31
N LEU A 144 -5.49 -0.98 9.26
CA LEU A 144 -5.01 -0.89 7.87
C LEU A 144 -4.38 0.47 7.58
N THR A 145 -5.00 1.55 8.06
CA THR A 145 -4.49 2.91 7.86
C THR A 145 -3.13 3.10 8.52
N GLN A 146 -2.98 2.66 9.77
CA GLN A 146 -1.70 2.72 10.49
C GLN A 146 -0.64 1.84 9.82
N PHE A 147 -1.02 0.65 9.37
CA PHE A 147 -0.14 -0.26 8.62
C PHE A 147 0.44 0.43 7.38
N TYR A 148 -0.39 0.99 6.50
CA TYR A 148 0.10 1.65 5.28
C TYR A 148 0.84 2.96 5.58
N THR A 149 0.38 3.74 6.56
CA THR A 149 1.07 4.97 7.00
C THR A 149 2.49 4.68 7.49
N LEU A 150 2.70 3.54 8.15
CA LEU A 150 4.02 3.10 8.56
C LEU A 150 4.85 2.61 7.35
N TYR A 151 4.32 1.70 6.55
CA TYR A 151 5.15 0.96 5.59
C TYR A 151 5.41 1.70 4.28
N VAL A 152 4.44 2.42 3.72
CA VAL A 152 4.59 3.13 2.43
C VAL A 152 5.82 4.06 2.42
N PRO A 153 5.93 5.06 3.32
CA PRO A 153 7.06 5.98 3.28
C PRO A 153 8.40 5.33 3.66
N ASN A 154 8.38 4.34 4.55
CA ASN A 154 9.61 3.67 4.98
C ASN A 154 10.18 2.77 3.88
N LEU A 155 9.31 2.07 3.14
CA LEU A 155 9.72 1.26 2.00
C LEU A 155 10.23 2.13 0.86
N GLN A 156 9.54 3.23 0.54
CA GLN A 156 10.00 4.19 -0.46
C GLN A 156 11.40 4.73 -0.11
N LYS A 157 11.60 5.21 1.12
CA LYS A 157 12.93 5.70 1.55
C LYS A 157 13.99 4.61 1.55
N SER A 158 13.64 3.38 1.92
CA SER A 158 14.56 2.25 1.85
C SER A 158 14.95 1.93 0.41
N ASN A 159 14.00 2.02 -0.51
CA ASN A 159 14.22 1.82 -1.93
C ASN A 159 15.16 2.88 -2.51
N GLU A 160 14.87 4.16 -2.25
CA GLU A 160 15.68 5.30 -2.71
C GLU A 160 17.12 5.21 -2.20
N ARG A 161 17.34 4.83 -0.93
CA ARG A 161 18.69 4.68 -0.37
C ARG A 161 19.51 3.62 -1.09
N LEU A 162 18.91 2.48 -1.42
CA LEU A 162 19.59 1.40 -2.14
C LEU A 162 19.88 1.79 -3.59
N GLU A 163 18.92 2.43 -4.25
CA GLU A 163 19.09 2.95 -5.60
C GLU A 163 20.25 3.94 -5.66
N ASN A 164 20.31 4.90 -4.74
CA ASN A 164 21.39 5.89 -4.67
C ASN A 164 22.76 5.22 -4.53
N VAL A 165 22.92 4.27 -3.61
CA VAL A 165 24.19 3.56 -3.41
C VAL A 165 24.58 2.74 -4.65
N VAL A 166 23.62 2.11 -5.32
CA VAL A 166 23.89 1.38 -6.56
C VAL A 166 24.33 2.32 -7.68
N LEU A 167 23.68 3.47 -7.82
CA LEU A 167 24.04 4.46 -8.83
C LEU A 167 25.40 5.10 -8.55
N GLU A 168 25.71 5.39 -7.28
CA GLU A 168 27.03 5.87 -6.85
C GLU A 168 28.12 4.85 -7.19
N ASN A 169 27.94 3.57 -6.82
CA ASN A 169 28.91 2.52 -7.18
C ASN A 169 29.08 2.37 -8.69
N LEU A 170 27.98 2.43 -9.45
CA LEU A 170 28.03 2.35 -10.90
C LEU A 170 28.78 3.54 -11.50
N ASN A 171 28.60 4.74 -10.97
CA ASN A 171 29.33 5.93 -11.41
C ASN A 171 30.82 5.79 -11.11
N ASP A 172 31.19 5.33 -9.92
CA ASP A 172 32.59 5.08 -9.57
C ASP A 172 33.22 4.01 -10.48
N PHE A 173 32.44 2.98 -10.85
CA PHE A 173 32.93 1.92 -11.73
C PHE A 173 33.25 2.41 -13.16
N LYS A 174 32.63 3.51 -13.63
CA LYS A 174 32.90 4.08 -14.97
C LYS A 174 34.34 4.57 -15.14
N GLU A 175 34.98 4.94 -14.03
CA GLU A 175 36.35 5.46 -14.04
C GLU A 175 37.40 4.35 -14.18
N PHE A 176 37.01 3.07 -14.06
CA PHE A 176 37.92 1.95 -14.21
C PHE A 176 38.14 1.60 -15.70
N PRO A 177 39.39 1.29 -16.13
CA PRO A 177 39.68 0.94 -17.53
C PRO A 177 38.89 -0.26 -18.05
N TRP A 178 38.54 -1.21 -17.17
CA TRP A 178 37.80 -2.43 -17.49
C TRP A 178 36.28 -2.24 -17.58
N PHE A 179 35.74 -1.03 -17.37
CA PHE A 179 34.30 -0.80 -17.29
C PHE A 179 33.53 -1.23 -18.54
N VAL A 180 34.04 -0.90 -19.73
CA VAL A 180 33.40 -1.26 -21.00
C VAL A 180 33.33 -2.78 -21.15
N ASP A 181 34.41 -3.48 -20.85
CA ASP A 181 34.43 -4.95 -20.89
C ASP A 181 33.48 -5.57 -19.85
N TRP A 182 33.43 -5.02 -18.64
CA TRP A 182 32.48 -5.43 -17.60
C TRP A 182 31.02 -5.26 -18.05
N SER A 183 30.70 -4.12 -18.68
CA SER A 183 29.36 -3.83 -19.20
C SER A 183 28.91 -4.80 -20.31
N GLN A 184 29.88 -5.38 -21.03
CA GLN A 184 29.66 -6.39 -22.07
C GLN A 184 29.70 -7.82 -21.52
N GLY A 185 29.90 -8.00 -20.21
CA GLY A 185 29.98 -9.31 -19.56
C GLY A 185 31.30 -10.05 -19.78
N LYS A 186 32.33 -9.38 -20.32
CA LYS A 186 33.68 -9.94 -20.42
C LYS A 186 34.36 -9.93 -19.04
N ILE A 187 35.40 -10.75 -18.90
CA ILE A 187 36.19 -10.87 -17.68
C ILE A 187 37.65 -10.62 -18.05
N THR A 188 38.29 -9.66 -17.39
CA THR A 188 39.71 -9.34 -17.54
C THR A 188 40.47 -9.60 -16.24
N ASP A 189 41.78 -9.75 -16.30
CA ASP A 189 42.59 -10.01 -15.11
C ASP A 189 42.55 -8.84 -14.12
N GLU A 190 42.50 -7.58 -14.60
CA GLU A 190 42.35 -6.41 -13.72
C GLU A 190 41.00 -6.40 -12.99
N MET A 191 39.95 -6.83 -13.68
CA MET A 191 38.60 -6.96 -13.11
C MET A 191 38.58 -8.04 -12.02
N ILE A 192 39.20 -9.20 -12.26
CA ILE A 192 39.31 -10.28 -11.28
C ILE A 192 40.10 -9.77 -10.06
N ALA A 193 41.24 -9.12 -10.28
CA ALA A 193 42.06 -8.57 -9.21
C ALA A 193 41.26 -7.58 -8.34
N TYR A 194 40.51 -6.67 -8.97
CA TYR A 194 39.66 -5.71 -8.26
C TYR A 194 38.56 -6.41 -7.44
N PHE A 195 37.72 -7.23 -8.06
CA PHE A 195 36.58 -7.82 -7.35
C PHE A 195 36.99 -8.89 -6.32
N ALA A 196 38.09 -9.62 -6.53
CA ALA A 196 38.52 -10.66 -5.61
C ALA A 196 39.35 -10.13 -4.44
N THR A 197 40.18 -9.10 -4.65
CA THR A 197 41.24 -8.74 -3.69
C THR A 197 41.17 -7.30 -3.18
N SER A 198 40.44 -6.40 -3.85
CA SER A 198 40.43 -4.99 -3.49
C SER A 198 39.73 -4.74 -2.15
N GLU A 199 40.41 -4.00 -1.27
CA GLU A 199 39.82 -3.50 -0.03
C GLU A 199 38.72 -2.46 -0.29
N ASP A 200 38.81 -1.69 -1.38
CA ASP A 200 37.74 -0.77 -1.80
C ASP A 200 36.46 -1.55 -2.12
N TYR A 201 36.56 -2.56 -2.98
CA TYR A 201 35.41 -3.36 -3.37
C TYR A 201 34.80 -4.10 -2.16
N ARG A 202 35.64 -4.66 -1.29
CA ARG A 202 35.19 -5.32 -0.06
C ARG A 202 34.42 -4.39 0.86
N LYS A 203 34.86 -3.14 1.02
CA LYS A 203 34.16 -2.11 1.81
C LYS A 203 32.82 -1.73 1.18
N ARG A 204 32.75 -1.58 -0.15
CA ARG A 204 31.49 -1.34 -0.87
C ARG A 204 30.50 -2.47 -0.66
N VAL A 205 30.94 -3.73 -0.76
CA VAL A 205 30.11 -4.91 -0.49
C VAL A 205 29.63 -4.93 0.96
N ALA A 206 30.50 -4.66 1.93
CA ALA A 206 30.12 -4.60 3.34
C ALA A 206 29.07 -3.50 3.61
N ALA A 207 29.27 -2.31 3.07
CA ALA A 207 28.34 -1.19 3.22
C ALA A 207 26.98 -1.49 2.55
N TYR A 208 27.00 -2.02 1.33
CA TYR A 208 25.78 -2.46 0.64
C TYR A 208 25.05 -3.55 1.42
N ASN A 209 25.77 -4.53 1.99
CA ASN A 209 25.17 -5.61 2.77
C ASN A 209 24.45 -5.10 4.02
N VAL A 210 24.99 -4.08 4.71
CA VAL A 210 24.29 -3.43 5.84
C VAL A 210 22.98 -2.80 5.39
N LEU A 211 22.96 -2.13 4.25
CA LEU A 211 21.74 -1.48 3.74
C LEU A 211 20.71 -2.48 3.19
N ALA A 212 21.16 -3.41 2.36
CA ALA A 212 20.29 -4.38 1.69
C ALA A 212 19.80 -5.47 2.64
N PHE A 213 20.70 -6.12 3.37
CA PHE A 213 20.34 -7.20 4.30
C PHE A 213 20.02 -6.70 5.71
N GLY A 214 20.83 -5.80 6.28
CA GLY A 214 20.57 -5.30 7.62
C GLY A 214 19.27 -4.51 7.73
N ASN A 215 19.02 -3.60 6.78
CA ASN A 215 17.89 -2.68 6.86
C ASN A 215 16.73 -3.09 5.96
N HIS A 216 16.94 -3.19 4.64
CA HIS A 216 15.86 -3.36 3.68
C HIS A 216 15.17 -4.73 3.80
N TYR A 217 15.94 -5.81 3.92
CA TYR A 217 15.41 -7.15 4.17
C TYR A 217 14.58 -7.23 5.46
N ALA A 218 15.04 -6.59 6.54
CA ALA A 218 14.32 -6.56 7.81
C ALA A 218 12.96 -5.85 7.65
N LEU A 219 12.94 -4.72 6.94
CA LEU A 219 11.72 -3.96 6.66
C LEU A 219 10.74 -4.75 5.78
N ILE A 220 11.20 -5.40 4.70
CA ILE A 220 10.35 -6.25 3.85
C ILE A 220 9.82 -7.45 4.63
N SER A 221 10.66 -8.07 5.46
CA SER A 221 10.26 -9.21 6.30
C SER A 221 9.19 -8.79 7.31
N SER A 222 9.36 -7.64 7.96
CA SER A 222 8.37 -7.07 8.87
C SER A 222 7.07 -6.75 8.14
N TYR A 223 7.13 -6.09 6.97
CA TYR A 223 5.98 -5.82 6.14
C TYR A 223 5.22 -7.12 5.83
N LYS A 224 5.91 -8.15 5.35
CA LYS A 224 5.30 -9.42 4.96
C LYS A 224 4.59 -10.11 6.13
N VAL A 225 5.19 -10.12 7.32
CA VAL A 225 4.57 -10.71 8.52
C VAL A 225 3.30 -9.94 8.88
N ASN A 226 3.39 -8.62 8.96
CA ASN A 226 2.23 -7.79 9.32
C ASN A 226 1.13 -7.80 8.25
N ALA A 227 1.49 -7.86 6.97
CA ALA A 227 0.54 -8.01 5.87
C ALA A 227 -0.28 -9.30 5.99
N LYS A 228 0.34 -10.40 6.44
CA LYS A 228 -0.38 -11.66 6.72
C LYS A 228 -1.36 -11.52 7.88
N ILE A 229 -0.97 -10.84 8.96
CA ILE A 229 -1.87 -10.57 10.09
C ILE A 229 -3.08 -9.74 9.62
N MET A 230 -2.85 -8.72 8.78
CA MET A 230 -3.94 -7.93 8.20
C MET A 230 -4.85 -8.76 7.29
N LEU A 231 -4.28 -9.67 6.50
CA LEU A 231 -5.04 -10.61 5.66
C LEU A 231 -5.94 -11.53 6.49
N GLU A 232 -5.41 -12.12 7.57
CA GLU A 232 -6.19 -12.97 8.48
C GLU A 232 -7.35 -12.20 9.11
N ALA A 233 -7.12 -10.93 9.50
CA ALA A 233 -8.16 -10.06 10.04
C ALA A 233 -9.24 -9.73 9.00
N LEU A 234 -8.85 -9.49 7.74
CA LEU A 234 -9.76 -9.27 6.62
C LEU A 234 -10.59 -10.53 6.31
N GLU A 235 -9.94 -11.70 6.24
CA GLU A 235 -10.60 -12.98 6.00
C GLU A 235 -11.63 -13.31 7.08
N LYS A 236 -11.28 -13.09 8.35
CA LYS A 236 -12.22 -13.24 9.47
C LYS A 236 -13.45 -12.34 9.31
N ARG A 237 -13.25 -11.07 8.96
CA ARG A 237 -14.36 -10.13 8.70
C ARG A 237 -15.25 -10.57 7.55
N PHE A 238 -14.67 -11.14 6.50
CA PHE A 238 -15.44 -11.65 5.36
C PHE A 238 -16.26 -12.90 5.72
N GLY A 239 -15.78 -13.73 6.66
CA GLY A 239 -16.45 -14.95 7.12
C GLY A 239 -17.46 -14.76 8.26
N GLU A 240 -17.52 -13.60 8.91
CA GLU A 240 -18.50 -13.27 9.97
C GLU A 240 -19.90 -12.86 9.42
N LYS A 241 -20.09 -12.90 8.09
CA LYS A 241 -21.36 -12.61 7.42
C LYS A 241 -22.09 -13.88 6.97
#